data_AF-A0A166FUG8-F1
#
_entry.id   AF-A0A166FUG8-F1
#
_cell.length_a   1.000
_cell.length_b   1.000
_cell.length_c   1.000
_cell.angle_alpha   90.00
_cell.angle_beta   90.00
_cell.angle_gamma   90.00
#
_symmetry.space_group_name_H-M   'P 1'
#
loop_
_entity.id
_entity.type
_entity.pdbx_description
1 polymer ?
#
loop_
_entity_poly.entity_id
_entity_poly.type
_entity_poly.pdbx_seq_one_letter_code
_entity_poly.pdbx_strand_id
1 'polypeptide(L)'
;MAASSPRFPSKGQVFYTWYVLTNKRADVWDADGPQFSPDHWLHNLQSGADGELKGAALWGQMLTFFGGPRICIGYKFALTEMKAITVTVNGVI
;
A
#
# COMPACT_ATOMS: atom_id res chain seq x y z
N MET A 1 -3.86 -25.69 4.43
CA MET A 1 -4.94 -25.24 3.52
C MET A 1 -4.56 -25.72 2.13
N ALA A 2 -5.33 -26.64 1.54
CA ALA A 2 -5.02 -27.16 0.21
C ALA A 2 -5.16 -26.04 -0.82
N ALA A 3 -4.12 -25.83 -1.63
CA ALA A 3 -4.17 -24.88 -2.74
C ALA A 3 -5.25 -25.36 -3.73
N SER A 4 -6.38 -24.66 -3.77
CA SER A 4 -7.43 -24.92 -4.76
C SER A 4 -6.82 -24.76 -6.16
N SER A 5 -7.21 -25.63 -7.08
CA SER A 5 -6.78 -25.55 -8.49
C SER A 5 -6.99 -24.14 -9.06
N PRO A 6 -6.09 -23.65 -9.95
CA PRO A 6 -6.25 -22.34 -10.57
C PRO A 6 -7.59 -22.28 -11.31
N ARG A 7 -8.48 -21.37 -10.89
CA ARG A 7 -9.73 -21.08 -11.62
C ARG A 7 -9.49 -19.91 -12.56
N PHE A 8 -9.67 -20.15 -13.85
CA PHE A 8 -9.70 -19.07 -14.82
C PHE A 8 -10.99 -18.26 -14.67
N PRO A 9 -10.92 -16.92 -14.77
CA PRO A 9 -12.12 -16.09 -14.71
C PRO A 9 -12.97 -16.22 -15.97
N SER A 10 -14.30 -16.15 -15.82
CA SER A 10 -15.20 -16.04 -16.96
C SER A 10 -15.24 -14.61 -17.50
N LYS A 11 -15.61 -14.45 -18.78
CA LYS A 11 -15.86 -13.11 -19.34
C LYS A 11 -16.90 -12.37 -18.50
N GLY A 12 -16.61 -11.12 -18.14
CA GLY A 12 -17.49 -10.27 -17.32
C GLY A 12 -17.40 -10.51 -15.81
N GLN A 13 -16.52 -11.41 -15.34
CA GLN A 13 -16.28 -11.58 -13.91
C GLN A 13 -15.66 -10.31 -13.32
N VAL A 14 -16.30 -9.78 -12.27
CA VAL A 14 -15.82 -8.61 -11.53
C VAL A 14 -14.89 -9.07 -10.40
N PHE A 15 -13.73 -8.43 -10.31
CA PHE A 15 -12.79 -8.63 -9.21
C PHE A 15 -12.91 -7.50 -8.20
N TYR A 16 -13.05 -7.86 -6.93
CA TYR A 16 -13.01 -6.92 -5.82
C TYR A 16 -11.63 -6.96 -5.18
N THR A 17 -10.96 -5.81 -5.16
CA THR A 17 -9.67 -5.64 -4.48
C THR A 17 -9.90 -4.99 -3.13
N TRP A 18 -9.68 -5.72 -2.05
CA TRP A 18 -9.85 -5.24 -0.68
C TRP A 18 -8.62 -4.48 -0.18
N TYR A 19 -8.36 -3.29 -0.72
CA TYR A 19 -7.16 -2.50 -0.45
C TYR A 19 -6.92 -2.20 1.03
N VAL A 20 -7.99 -1.90 1.79
CA VAL A 20 -7.90 -1.65 3.25
C VAL A 20 -7.41 -2.88 4.00
N LEU A 21 -7.90 -4.06 3.63
CA LEU A 21 -7.51 -5.31 4.28
C LEU A 21 -6.06 -5.66 3.95
N THR A 22 -5.66 -5.53 2.69
CA THR A 22 -4.28 -5.80 2.26
C THR A 22 -3.26 -4.91 2.99
N ASN A 23 -3.61 -3.65 3.26
CA ASN A 23 -2.74 -2.72 3.98
C ASN A 23 -2.60 -3.01 5.49
N LYS A 24 -3.37 -3.97 6.04
CA LYS A 24 -3.33 -4.34 7.48
C LYS A 24 -3.06 -5.82 7.72
N ARG A 25 -2.81 -6.57 6.65
CA ARG A 25 -2.70 -8.02 6.67
C ARG A 25 -1.36 -8.43 7.26
N ALA A 26 -1.38 -9.26 8.30
CA ALA A 26 -0.18 -9.66 8.99
C ALA A 26 0.74 -10.57 8.15
N ASP A 27 0.18 -11.27 7.16
CA ASP A 27 0.95 -12.06 6.20
C ASP A 27 1.65 -11.19 5.14
N VAL A 28 1.31 -9.90 5.06
CA VAL A 28 1.95 -8.90 4.19
C VAL A 28 2.88 -8.02 5.02
N TRP A 29 2.38 -7.46 6.12
CA TRP A 29 3.04 -6.45 6.96
C TRP A 29 3.59 -7.00 8.28
N ASP A 30 3.87 -8.31 8.33
CA ASP A 30 4.30 -9.02 9.54
C ASP A 30 3.29 -8.93 10.70
N ALA A 31 3.67 -9.42 11.89
CA ALA A 31 2.75 -9.55 13.02
C ALA A 31 2.12 -8.22 13.48
N ASP A 32 2.79 -7.10 13.21
CA ASP A 32 2.39 -5.74 13.57
C ASP A 32 1.62 -5.01 12.46
N GLY A 33 1.30 -5.68 11.35
CA GLY A 33 0.53 -5.10 10.23
C GLY A 33 -0.78 -4.38 10.60
N PRO A 34 -1.57 -4.84 11.58
CA PRO A 34 -2.76 -4.14 12.03
C PRO A 34 -2.48 -2.86 12.84
N GLN A 35 -1.26 -2.69 13.35
CA GLN A 35 -0.85 -1.58 14.19
C GLN A 35 -0.21 -0.47 13.35
N PHE A 36 -0.29 0.77 13.84
CA PHE A 36 0.43 1.88 13.24
C PHE A 36 1.91 1.82 13.66
N SER A 37 2.79 1.57 12.69
CA SER A 37 4.24 1.49 12.89
C SER A 37 4.98 2.28 11.79
N PRO A 38 5.50 3.49 12.09
CA PRO A 38 6.27 4.27 11.11
C PRO A 38 7.54 3.56 10.61
N ASP A 39 8.09 2.66 11.42
CA ASP A 39 9.34 1.93 11.18
C ASP A 39 9.28 1.07 9.90
N HIS A 40 8.07 0.69 9.47
CA HIS A 40 7.82 -0.01 8.20
C HIS A 40 8.42 0.71 6.98
N TRP A 41 8.51 2.05 7.02
CA TRP A 41 9.01 2.87 5.91
C TRP A 41 10.32 3.60 6.22
N LEU A 42 10.66 3.78 7.50
CA LEU A 42 11.86 4.54 7.89
C LEU A 42 13.16 3.75 7.68
N HIS A 43 13.15 2.43 7.90
CA HIS A 43 14.34 1.59 7.80
C HIS A 43 14.51 0.91 6.44
N ASN A 44 13.50 0.99 5.57
CA ASN A 44 13.51 0.39 4.24
C ASN A 44 12.96 1.37 3.19
N LEU A 45 13.72 2.44 2.94
CA LEU A 45 13.42 3.46 1.92
C LEU A 45 13.39 2.87 0.49
N GLN A 46 13.99 1.69 0.29
CA GLN A 46 13.98 0.94 -0.97
C GLN A 46 12.75 0.06 -1.14
N SER A 47 11.73 0.22 -0.29
CA SER A 47 10.42 -0.41 -0.48
C SER A 47 9.74 -0.09 -1.83
N GLY A 48 10.36 0.67 -2.74
CA GLY A 48 9.99 0.70 -4.16
C GLY A 48 11.11 0.47 -5.18
N ALA A 49 12.36 0.26 -4.75
CA ALA A 49 13.54 0.23 -5.62
C ALA A 49 14.16 -1.18 -5.78
N ASP A 50 14.20 -1.97 -4.71
CA ASP A 50 14.91 -3.25 -4.68
C ASP A 50 13.88 -4.34 -4.32
N GLY A 51 13.25 -4.92 -5.35
CA GLY A 51 12.00 -5.67 -5.19
C GLY A 51 12.09 -6.92 -4.32
N GLU A 52 11.28 -6.98 -3.24
CA GLU A 52 10.63 -8.21 -2.72
C GLU A 52 9.19 -7.98 -2.17
N LEU A 53 8.56 -6.85 -2.56
CA LEU A 53 7.12 -6.47 -2.51
C LEU A 53 6.22 -6.90 -1.32
N LYS A 54 5.86 -5.96 -0.41
CA LYS A 54 4.73 -6.16 0.54
C LYS A 54 3.48 -5.35 0.17
N GLY A 55 2.55 -5.97 -0.57
CA GLY A 55 1.18 -5.47 -0.79
C GLY A 55 0.94 -4.63 -2.05
N ALA A 56 2.01 -4.15 -2.68
CA ALA A 56 2.18 -3.78 -4.10
C ALA A 56 1.19 -2.78 -4.73
N ALA A 57 1.31 -1.51 -4.34
CA ALA A 57 1.19 -0.39 -5.29
C ALA A 57 2.21 0.74 -5.03
N LEU A 58 2.31 1.63 -6.02
CA LEU A 58 3.48 2.43 -6.45
C LEU A 58 4.14 3.33 -5.39
N TRP A 59 3.50 3.59 -4.25
CA TRP A 59 4.06 4.40 -3.17
C TRP A 59 4.01 3.66 -1.83
N GLY A 60 5.19 3.46 -1.22
CA GLY A 60 5.33 2.84 0.10
C GLY A 60 4.79 1.41 0.18
N GLN A 61 4.71 0.69 -0.94
CA GLN A 61 4.10 -0.63 -1.08
C GLN A 61 2.62 -0.74 -0.68
N MET A 62 1.92 0.39 -0.51
CA MET A 62 0.52 0.42 -0.08
C MET A 62 -0.45 0.52 -1.25
N LEU A 63 -1.61 -0.15 -1.14
CA LEU A 63 -2.69 -0.10 -2.14
C LEU A 63 -3.60 1.13 -2.02
N THR A 64 -3.28 2.08 -1.14
CA THR A 64 -4.12 3.27 -0.86
C THR A 64 -4.42 4.09 -2.11
N PHE A 65 -3.44 4.20 -3.02
CA PHE A 65 -3.60 4.92 -4.27
C PHE A 65 -3.79 4.02 -5.49
N PHE A 66 -3.88 2.69 -5.31
CA PHE A 66 -3.80 1.69 -6.39
C PHE A 66 -2.51 1.79 -7.23
N GLY A 67 -2.37 0.88 -8.20
CA GLY A 67 -1.24 0.83 -9.12
C GLY A 67 -1.68 0.73 -10.58
N GLY A 68 -0.72 0.89 -11.49
CA GLY A 68 -0.94 0.78 -12.93
C GLY A 68 -1.93 1.84 -13.48
N PRO A 69 -2.76 1.52 -14.49
CA PRO A 69 -3.63 2.48 -15.16
C PRO A 69 -4.80 2.99 -14.30
N ARG A 70 -4.99 2.42 -13.10
CA ARG A 70 -6.03 2.80 -12.14
C ARG A 70 -5.46 3.51 -10.91
N ILE A 71 -4.19 3.92 -10.94
CA ILE A 71 -3.62 4.75 -9.88
C ILE A 71 -4.37 6.08 -9.75
N CYS A 72 -4.54 6.55 -8.53
CA CYS A 72 -5.02 7.90 -8.25
C CYS A 72 -4.08 8.93 -8.89
N ILE A 73 -4.57 9.69 -9.87
CA ILE A 73 -3.77 10.74 -10.55
C ILE A 73 -3.26 11.81 -9.57
N GLY A 74 -4.00 12.06 -8.49
CA GLY A 74 -3.68 13.03 -7.46
C GLY A 74 -2.78 12.53 -6.32
N TYR A 75 -2.25 11.30 -6.39
CA TYR A 75 -1.51 10.73 -5.25
C TYR A 75 -0.34 11.60 -4.80
N LYS A 76 0.41 12.18 -5.75
CA LYS A 76 1.53 13.08 -5.43
C LYS A 76 1.07 14.35 -4.73
N PHE A 77 -0.07 14.89 -5.14
CA PHE A 77 -0.66 16.08 -4.53
C PHE A 77 -1.09 15.79 -3.09
N ALA A 78 -1.83 14.71 -2.87
CA ALA A 78 -2.25 14.28 -1.53
C ALA A 78 -1.04 14.05 -0.59
N LEU A 79 0.04 13.44 -1.09
CA LEU A 79 1.27 13.26 -0.32
C LEU A 79 1.94 14.60 0.05
N THR A 80 1.95 15.57 -0.86
CA THR A 80 2.50 16.91 -0.59
C THR A 80 1.67 17.62 0.49
N GLU A 81 0.34 17.57 0.41
CA GLU A 81 -0.53 18.14 1.44
C GLU A 81 -0.32 17.47 2.80
N MET A 82 -0.24 16.14 2.87
CA MET A 82 0.02 15.44 4.13
C MET A 82 1.37 15.82 4.74
N LYS A 83 2.41 15.98 3.91
CA LYS A 83 3.73 16.44 4.37
C LYS A 83 3.66 17.87 4.89
N ALA A 84 2.98 18.78 4.18
CA ALA A 84 2.81 20.16 4.61
C ALA A 84 2.08 20.23 5.97
N ILE A 85 0.97 19.50 6.12
CA ILE A 85 0.24 19.41 7.40
C ILE A 85 1.14 18.89 8.52
N THR A 86 1.90 17.82 8.27
CA THR A 86 2.81 17.23 9.26
C THR A 86 3.86 18.24 9.75
N VAL A 87 4.45 19.00 8.83
CA VAL A 87 5.43 20.05 9.16
C VAL A 87 4.78 21.18 9.96
N THR A 88 3.62 21.66 9.54
CA THR A 88 2.88 22.74 10.22
C THR A 88 2.47 22.36 11.63
N VAL A 89 1.95 21.13 11.84
CA VAL A 89 1.50 20.66 13.16
C VAL A 89 2.68 20.45 14.11
N ASN A 90 3.83 20.02 13.61
CA ASN A 90 5.02 19.78 14.44
C ASN A 90 5.83 21.04 14.76
N GLY A 91 5.35 22.24 14.36
CA GLY A 91 5.97 23.51 14.73
C GLY A 91 7.34 23.76 14.09
N VAL A 92 7.69 23.02 13.03
CA VAL A 92 8.91 23.26 12.26
C VAL A 92 8.59 24.28 11.17
N ILE A 93 8.47 25.54 11.59
CA ILE A 93 8.45 26.73 10.73
C ILE A 93 9.55 27.66 11.23
#